data_AF-A0A836RNM1-F1
#
_entry.id   AF-A0A836RNM1-F1
#
_cell.length_a   1.000
_cell.length_b   1.000
_cell.length_c   1.000
_cell.angle_alpha   90.00
_cell.angle_beta   90.00
_cell.angle_gamma   90.00
#
_symmetry.space_group_name_H-M   'P 1'
#
loop_
_entity.id
_entity.type
_entity.pdbx_description
1 polymer ?
#
loop_
_entity_poly.entity_id
_entity_poly.type
_entity_poly.pdbx_seq_one_letter_code
_entity_poly.pdbx_strand_id
1 'polypeptide(L)'
;MGSRSDEGFMEGGIEILRDEGVDFEVIVMSAHRQPDTVRDFARGARDNGFAVIIAGAGYAAHLPGMIAAYTDLPVLGVPLPTSDLKGVDSLLSIIQMPKGVPVATFGIGTAGAKNAALFAIKILNAGNQSPGS
;
A
#
# COMPACT_ATOMS: atom_id res chain seq x y z
N MET A 1 -5.53 -0.17 4.67
CA MET A 1 -6.61 -0.66 3.77
C MET A 1 -7.88 0.16 3.97
N GLY A 2 -8.83 0.14 3.02
CA GLY A 2 -10.01 1.01 3.00
C GLY A 2 -11.16 0.61 3.93
N SER A 3 -11.25 -0.69 4.25
CA SER A 3 -12.29 -1.32 5.05
C SER A 3 -11.75 -2.56 5.76
N ARG A 4 -12.37 -2.99 6.87
CA ARG A 4 -12.08 -4.30 7.49
C ARG A 4 -12.38 -5.47 6.55
N SER A 5 -13.36 -5.31 5.65
CA SER A 5 -13.67 -6.33 4.65
C SER A 5 -12.52 -6.60 3.67
N ASP A 6 -11.55 -5.70 3.58
CA ASP A 6 -10.38 -5.83 2.71
C ASP A 6 -9.30 -6.74 3.33
N GLU A 7 -9.38 -7.00 4.64
CA GLU A 7 -8.34 -7.65 5.43
C GLU A 7 -8.02 -9.05 4.92
N GLY A 8 -9.03 -9.83 4.54
CA GLY A 8 -8.84 -11.18 3.99
C GLY A 8 -7.99 -11.22 2.71
N PHE A 9 -7.97 -10.14 1.91
CA PHE A 9 -7.08 -10.05 0.75
C PHE A 9 -5.66 -9.63 1.12
N MET A 10 -5.50 -8.88 2.22
CA MET A 10 -4.22 -8.34 2.68
C MET A 10 -3.49 -9.28 3.64
N GLU A 11 -4.20 -10.21 4.28
CA GLU A 11 -3.71 -11.17 5.29
C GLU A 11 -2.41 -11.84 4.85
N GLY A 12 -2.36 -12.37 3.63
CA GLY A 12 -1.16 -13.05 3.14
C GLY A 12 0.09 -12.16 3.04
N GLY A 13 -0.07 -10.84 2.86
CA GLY A 13 1.04 -9.89 2.95
C GLY A 13 1.43 -9.59 4.40
N ILE A 14 0.44 -9.49 5.29
CA ILE A 14 0.65 -9.31 6.73
C ILE A 14 1.42 -10.50 7.33
N GLU A 15 1.03 -11.73 6.97
CA GLU A 15 1.72 -12.96 7.37
C GLU A 15 3.19 -12.96 6.92
N ILE A 16 3.47 -12.59 5.67
CA ILE A 16 4.84 -12.51 5.16
C ILE A 16 5.68 -11.50 5.96
N LEU A 17 5.16 -10.30 6.23
CA LEU A 17 5.89 -9.32 7.03
C LEU A 17 6.17 -9.83 8.45
N ARG A 18 5.19 -10.52 9.04
CA ARG A 18 5.32 -11.12 10.37
C ARG A 18 6.37 -12.23 10.41
N ASP A 19 6.34 -13.14 9.44
CA ASP A 19 7.26 -14.28 9.35
C ASP A 19 8.71 -13.83 9.11
N GLU A 20 8.90 -12.73 8.38
CA GLU A 20 10.20 -12.12 8.12
C GLU A 20 10.65 -11.16 9.24
N GLY A 21 9.85 -11.01 10.30
CA GLY A 21 10.19 -10.18 11.47
C GLY A 21 10.27 -8.69 11.16
N VAL A 22 9.53 -8.20 10.16
CA VAL A 22 9.43 -6.78 9.84
C VAL A 22 8.42 -6.12 10.78
N ASP A 23 8.79 -5.02 11.42
CA ASP A 23 7.84 -4.21 12.19
C ASP A 23 6.84 -3.52 11.26
N PHE A 24 5.54 -3.67 11.54
CA PHE A 24 4.47 -3.06 10.74
C PHE A 24 3.26 -2.68 11.59
N GLU A 25 2.45 -1.78 11.06
CA GLU A 25 1.14 -1.43 11.60
C GLU A 25 0.04 -1.68 10.56
N VAL A 26 -1.09 -2.26 10.99
CA VAL A 26 -2.27 -2.46 10.15
C VAL A 26 -3.30 -1.39 10.47
N ILE A 27 -3.56 -0.52 9.50
CA ILE A 27 -4.47 0.62 9.68
C ILE A 27 -5.62 0.54 8.68
N VAL A 28 -6.84 0.73 9.19
CA VAL A 28 -8.07 0.83 8.39
C VAL A 28 -8.46 2.29 8.28
N MET A 29 -8.38 2.84 7.07
CA MET A 29 -8.73 4.24 6.77
C MET A 29 -9.27 4.37 5.35
N SER A 30 -10.35 5.12 5.18
CA SER A 30 -11.01 5.29 3.89
C SER A 30 -10.67 6.63 3.24
N ALA A 31 -10.14 6.60 2.02
CA ALA A 31 -9.87 7.81 1.23
C ALA A 31 -11.13 8.64 0.95
N HIS A 32 -12.30 8.00 0.83
CA HIS A 32 -13.55 8.71 0.50
C HIS A 32 -14.32 9.16 1.74
N ARG A 33 -14.26 8.38 2.84
CA ARG A 33 -15.04 8.69 4.05
C ARG A 33 -14.24 9.47 5.10
N GLN A 34 -12.91 9.37 5.07
CA GLN A 34 -12.00 9.97 6.05
C GLN A 34 -10.78 10.62 5.34
N PRO A 35 -11.00 11.54 4.38
CA PRO A 35 -9.90 12.08 3.57
C PRO A 35 -8.86 12.84 4.39
N ASP A 36 -9.27 13.58 5.42
CA ASP A 36 -8.34 14.30 6.30
C ASP A 36 -7.47 13.34 7.12
N THR A 37 -8.04 12.24 7.62
CA THR A 37 -7.27 11.20 8.33
C THR A 37 -6.22 10.57 7.43
N VAL A 38 -6.55 10.28 6.17
CA VAL A 38 -5.59 9.74 5.19
C VAL A 38 -4.47 10.75 4.90
N ARG A 39 -4.82 12.03 4.71
CA ARG A 39 -3.84 13.12 4.51
C ARG A 39 -2.90 13.23 5.70
N ASP A 40 -3.44 13.29 6.91
CA ASP A 40 -2.67 13.54 8.12
C ASP A 40 -1.75 12.36 8.45
N PHE A 41 -2.23 11.12 8.25
CA PHE A 41 -1.40 9.92 8.29
C PHE A 41 -0.25 10.01 7.29
N ALA A 42 -0.53 10.26 6.01
CA ALA A 42 0.48 10.26 4.96
C ALA A 42 1.58 11.31 5.19
N ARG A 43 1.20 12.52 5.63
CA ARG A 43 2.15 13.59 5.97
C ARG A 43 3.03 13.24 7.16
N GLY A 44 2.47 12.60 8.18
CA GLY A 44 3.21 12.22 9.39
C GLY A 44 3.96 10.89 9.26
N ALA A 45 3.75 10.11 8.20
CA ALA A 45 4.23 8.73 8.15
C ALA A 45 5.76 8.61 8.33
N ARG A 46 6.54 9.46 7.64
CA ARG A 46 8.00 9.47 7.78
C ARG A 46 8.44 9.80 9.20
N ASP A 47 7.84 10.82 9.80
CA ASP A 47 8.20 11.27 11.15
C ASP A 47 7.84 10.24 12.23
N ASN A 48 6.84 9.38 11.95
CA ASN A 48 6.48 8.23 12.78
C ASN A 48 7.33 6.98 12.50
N GLY A 49 8.38 7.07 11.68
CA GLY A 49 9.34 5.98 11.45
C GLY A 49 8.93 4.99 10.36
N PHE A 50 7.85 5.21 9.63
CA PHE A 50 7.52 4.35 8.49
C PHE A 50 8.52 4.55 7.35
N ALA A 51 8.93 3.43 6.73
CA ALA A 51 9.85 3.45 5.58
C ALA A 51 9.16 3.11 4.25
N VAL A 52 8.06 2.35 4.27
CA VAL A 52 7.29 1.92 3.09
C VAL A 52 5.82 1.79 3.51
N ILE A 53 4.88 2.14 2.62
CA ILE A 53 3.44 2.00 2.88
C ILE A 53 2.82 1.02 1.89
N ILE A 54 2.10 0.01 2.39
CA ILE A 54 1.29 -0.89 1.57
C ILE A 54 -0.18 -0.50 1.68
N ALA A 55 -0.81 -0.17 0.56
CA ALA A 55 -2.18 0.33 0.51
C ALA A 55 -3.07 -0.55 -0.39
N GLY A 56 -4.02 -1.27 0.23
CA GLY A 56 -5.06 -2.02 -0.47
C GLY A 56 -6.37 -1.23 -0.60
N ALA A 57 -6.95 -1.21 -1.80
CA ALA A 57 -8.26 -0.61 -2.07
C ALA A 57 -8.95 -1.24 -3.31
N GLY A 58 -10.28 -1.22 -3.31
CA GLY A 58 -11.12 -1.69 -4.42
C GLY A 58 -12.04 -0.61 -5.01
N TYR A 59 -12.78 -0.94 -6.07
CA TYR A 59 -13.64 -0.03 -6.85
C TYR A 59 -12.84 1.18 -7.39
N ALA A 60 -13.31 2.41 -7.16
CA ALA A 60 -12.58 3.65 -7.38
C ALA A 60 -11.47 3.80 -6.33
N ALA A 61 -10.41 3.01 -6.50
CA ALA A 61 -9.44 2.66 -5.48
C ALA A 61 -8.40 3.78 -5.20
N HIS A 62 -8.86 4.91 -4.64
CA HIS A 62 -8.04 6.12 -4.49
C HIS A 62 -7.03 6.11 -3.32
N LEU A 63 -7.13 5.16 -2.38
CA LEU A 63 -6.29 5.18 -1.18
C LEU A 63 -4.78 5.20 -1.47
N PRO A 64 -4.23 4.36 -2.37
CA PRO A 64 -2.79 4.37 -2.66
C PRO A 64 -2.33 5.70 -3.27
N GLY A 65 -3.06 6.22 -4.26
CA GLY A 65 -2.72 7.49 -4.91
C GLY A 65 -2.83 8.69 -3.97
N MET A 66 -3.83 8.71 -3.10
CA MET A 66 -3.99 9.77 -2.09
C MET A 66 -2.87 9.77 -1.06
N ILE A 67 -2.46 8.60 -0.57
CA ILE A 67 -1.30 8.51 0.34
C ILE A 67 -0.04 9.01 -0.39
N ALA A 68 0.21 8.53 -1.60
CA ALA A 68 1.38 8.92 -2.40
C ALA A 68 1.45 10.43 -2.70
N ALA A 69 0.30 11.11 -2.78
CA ALA A 69 0.25 12.55 -3.00
C ALA A 69 0.71 13.39 -1.79
N TYR A 70 0.76 12.80 -0.60
CA TYR A 70 1.03 13.50 0.66
C TYR A 70 2.28 13.00 1.41
N THR A 71 3.01 12.06 0.84
CA THR A 71 4.23 11.49 1.43
C THR A 71 5.30 11.32 0.36
N ASP A 72 6.57 11.37 0.77
CA ASP A 72 7.72 11.04 -0.06
C ASP A 72 8.19 9.59 0.13
N LEU A 73 7.51 8.82 0.99
CA LEU A 73 7.75 7.39 1.17
C LEU A 73 7.26 6.58 -0.05
N PRO A 74 7.91 5.45 -0.38
CA PRO A 74 7.38 4.51 -1.36
C PRO A 74 5.98 4.00 -0.97
N VAL A 75 5.02 4.15 -1.88
CA VAL A 75 3.66 3.60 -1.72
C VAL A 75 3.45 2.43 -2.68
N LEU A 76 3.08 1.29 -2.09
CA LEU A 76 2.84 0.01 -2.75
C LEU A 76 1.32 -0.22 -2.83
N GLY A 77 0.74 -0.05 -4.02
CA GLY A 77 -0.70 -0.17 -4.26
C GLY A 77 -1.12 -1.61 -4.59
N VAL A 78 -2.10 -2.13 -3.85
CA VAL A 78 -2.69 -3.47 -4.08
C VAL A 78 -4.15 -3.31 -4.52
N PRO A 79 -4.46 -3.55 -5.80
CA PRO A 79 -5.84 -3.54 -6.28
C PRO A 79 -6.65 -4.70 -5.71
N LEU A 80 -7.83 -4.43 -5.15
CA LEU A 80 -8.67 -5.47 -4.53
C LEU A 80 -9.86 -5.85 -5.42
N PRO A 81 -10.15 -7.14 -5.62
CA PRO A 81 -11.23 -7.61 -6.50
C PRO A 81 -12.60 -7.57 -5.83
N THR A 82 -12.97 -6.45 -5.23
CA THR A 82 -14.22 -6.31 -4.43
C THR A 82 -15.41 -5.81 -5.24
N SER A 83 -15.20 -5.44 -6.50
CA SER A 83 -16.25 -5.02 -7.43
C SER A 83 -16.69 -6.13 -8.39
N ASP A 84 -17.78 -5.88 -9.12
CA ASP A 84 -18.25 -6.73 -10.21
C ASP A 84 -17.24 -6.86 -11.35
N LEU A 85 -16.33 -5.88 -11.49
CA LEU A 85 -15.26 -5.86 -12.49
C LEU A 85 -14.01 -6.65 -12.07
N LYS A 86 -14.11 -7.44 -10.99
CA LYS A 86 -13.07 -8.36 -10.53
C LYS A 86 -11.70 -7.68 -10.34
N GLY A 87 -11.73 -6.40 -9.94
CA GLY A 87 -10.53 -5.61 -9.63
C GLY A 87 -9.90 -4.90 -10.83
N VAL A 88 -10.46 -4.99 -12.05
CA VAL A 88 -9.95 -4.24 -13.21
C VAL A 88 -10.09 -2.73 -12.99
N ASP A 89 -11.22 -2.29 -12.45
CA ASP A 89 -11.45 -0.90 -12.02
C ASP A 89 -10.44 -0.44 -10.98
N SER A 90 -10.17 -1.30 -10.01
CA SER A 90 -9.27 -1.06 -8.90
C SER A 90 -7.84 -0.95 -9.40
N LEU A 91 -7.45 -1.84 -10.33
CA LEU A 91 -6.14 -1.83 -10.97
C LEU A 91 -5.92 -0.53 -11.73
N LEU A 92 -6.85 -0.16 -12.61
CA LEU A 92 -6.74 1.06 -13.41
C LEU A 92 -6.78 2.32 -12.54
N SER A 93 -7.53 2.31 -11.44
CA SER A 93 -7.59 3.43 -10.48
C SER A 93 -6.28 3.65 -9.72
N ILE A 94 -5.45 2.61 -9.58
CA ILE A 94 -4.19 2.66 -8.82
C ILE A 94 -2.99 2.87 -9.75
N ILE A 95 -2.93 2.16 -10.88
CA ILE A 95 -1.73 2.13 -11.74
C ILE A 95 -1.59 3.36 -12.63
N GLN A 96 -2.70 3.97 -13.05
CA GLN A 96 -2.71 5.08 -14.02
C GLN A 96 -2.44 6.45 -13.37
N MET A 97 -1.48 6.52 -12.45
CA MET A 97 -1.09 7.78 -11.82
C MET A 97 -0.46 8.72 -12.85
N PRO A 98 -0.77 10.04 -12.80
CA PRO A 98 -0.09 11.02 -13.63
C PRO A 98 1.38 11.19 -13.20
N LYS A 99 2.19 11.79 -14.09
CA LYS A 99 3.58 12.12 -13.81
C LYS A 99 3.69 12.95 -12.52
N GLY A 100 4.59 12.54 -11.63
CA GLY A 100 4.96 13.28 -10.42
C GLY A 100 4.55 12.61 -9.10
N VAL A 101 3.56 11.72 -9.12
CA VAL A 101 3.07 11.03 -7.92
C VAL A 101 2.98 9.52 -8.16
N PRO A 102 4.11 8.79 -8.13
CA PRO A 102 4.14 7.38 -8.49
C PRO A 102 3.52 6.47 -7.42
N VAL A 103 2.90 5.37 -7.87
CA VAL A 103 2.50 4.24 -7.02
C VAL A 103 3.04 2.95 -7.64
N ALA A 104 3.82 2.18 -6.87
CA ALA A 104 4.23 0.86 -7.31
C ALA A 104 3.03 -0.10 -7.19
N THR A 105 2.48 -0.53 -8.32
CA THR A 105 1.22 -1.30 -8.33
C THR A 105 1.49 -2.78 -8.54
N PHE A 106 0.79 -3.63 -7.78
CA PHE A 106 0.96 -5.08 -7.79
C PHE A 106 -0.24 -5.79 -8.43
N GLY A 107 -0.19 -7.12 -8.49
CA GLY A 107 -1.29 -7.94 -8.99
C GLY A 107 -2.59 -7.73 -8.21
N ILE A 108 -3.72 -8.12 -8.78
CA ILE A 108 -5.03 -8.00 -8.13
C ILE A 108 -5.15 -9.03 -6.99
N GLY A 109 -5.63 -8.58 -5.83
CA GLY A 109 -6.00 -9.42 -4.68
C GLY A 109 -4.81 -9.99 -3.91
N THR A 110 -4.99 -11.18 -3.34
CA THR A 110 -4.05 -11.80 -2.39
C THR A 110 -2.64 -11.99 -2.94
N ALA A 111 -2.50 -12.34 -4.23
CA ALA A 111 -1.17 -12.45 -4.84
C ALA A 111 -0.44 -11.09 -4.89
N GLY A 112 -1.18 -10.01 -5.11
CA GLY A 112 -0.66 -8.65 -5.05
C GLY A 112 -0.21 -8.26 -3.65
N ALA A 113 -1.03 -8.54 -2.63
CA ALA A 113 -0.68 -8.27 -1.23
C ALA A 113 0.61 -8.98 -0.81
N LYS A 114 0.76 -10.26 -1.16
CA LYS A 114 1.98 -11.04 -0.88
C LYS A 114 3.20 -10.43 -1.57
N ASN A 115 3.08 -10.10 -2.85
CA ASN A 115 4.19 -9.51 -3.61
C ASN A 115 4.54 -8.08 -3.14
N ALA A 116 3.57 -7.30 -2.69
CA ALA A 116 3.81 -5.99 -2.11
C ALA A 116 4.62 -6.11 -0.81
N ALA A 117 4.31 -7.07 0.06
CA ALA A 117 5.09 -7.35 1.26
C ALA A 117 6.53 -7.76 0.94
N LEU A 118 6.72 -8.72 0.03
CA LEU A 118 8.04 -9.15 -0.44
C LEU A 118 8.84 -7.99 -1.06
N PHE A 119 8.17 -7.10 -1.80
CA PHE A 119 8.82 -5.93 -2.38
C PHE A 119 9.17 -4.88 -1.33
N ALA A 120 8.33 -4.68 -0.30
CA ALA A 120 8.65 -3.83 0.84
C ALA A 120 9.93 -4.33 1.56
N ILE A 121 10.04 -5.63 1.82
CA ILE A 121 11.26 -6.23 2.41
C ILE A 121 12.49 -5.94 1.53
N LYS A 122 12.37 -6.06 0.21
CA LYS A 122 13.45 -5.72 -0.72
C LYS A 122 13.85 -4.24 -0.65
N ILE A 123 12.89 -3.33 -0.53
CA ILE A 123 13.17 -1.90 -0.35
C ILE A 123 13.94 -1.67 0.96
N LEU A 124 13.48 -2.25 2.07
CA LEU A 124 14.13 -2.12 3.38
C LEU A 124 15.56 -2.66 3.34
N ASN A 125 15.77 -3.84 2.76
CA ASN A 125 17.09 -4.45 2.61
C ASN A 125 18.01 -3.63 1.72
N ALA A 126 17.50 -3.00 0.66
CA ALA A 126 18.29 -2.12 -0.19
C ALA A 126 18.69 -0.82 0.55
N GLY A 127 17.81 -0.27 1.39
CA GLY A 127 18.11 0.91 2.21
C GLY A 127 19.11 0.63 3.34
N ASN A 128 19.15 -0.60 3.85
CA ASN A 128 20.07 -1.03 4.92
C ASN A 128 21.47 -1.43 4.41
N GLN A 129 21.66 -1.58 3.09
CA GLN A 129 22.99 -1.83 2.54
C GLN A 129 23.85 -0.57 2.68
N SER A 130 24.83 -0.62 3.59
CA SER A 130 25.93 0.34 3.57
C SER A 130 26.68 0.21 2.24
N PRO A 131 27.05 1.30 1.57
CA PRO A 131 27.81 1.20 0.32
C PRO A 131 29.22 0.68 0.63
N GLY A 132 29.43 -0.63 0.53
CA GLY A 132 30.75 -1.27 0.61
C GLY A 132 30.89 -2.49 1.51
N SER A 133 29.98 -3.47 1.45
CA SER A 133 30.31 -4.86 1.82
C SER A 133 30.76 -5.66 0.60
#